data_AF-Q254N7-F1
#
_entry.id   AF-Q254N7-F1
#
_cell.length_a   1.000
_cell.length_b   1.000
_cell.length_c   1.000
_cell.angle_alpha   90.00
_cell.angle_beta   90.00
_cell.angle_gamma   90.00
#
_symmetry.space_group_name_H-M   'P 1'
#
loop_
_entity.id
_entity.type
_entity.pdbx_description
1 polymer ?
#
loop_
_entity_poly.entity_id
_entity_poly.type
_entity_poly.pdbx_seq_one_letter_code
_entity_poly.pdbx_strand_id
1 'polypeptide(L)'
;MSGIILHSLFRNDCRCHASYSFDKRIHDRVTIAIIMTVISAVSLIIALIPAIIMATPIGFIWAGIFGGIALALFVFAILTNYLRTNIPEGLKKVFKENYPPDFCSFIEKNQLTVQEIRLLLNALEEAGADRDISFHKYSVALPPKLKTALKRYGISEFVDGLEQGDLVSLDSVLIKNCPLYWLRKFIKAAPEFPVRGIIDPSYEEVASYWLGRSGGCRNAGTVFSDNVYFISQKIQKEDFEKLSLCIQSNDWLNEELVAEKHRIAEACLELKKQTLEDNAGIDVANFFKEIENSLLELCTHGVSWGQLNLISSMNSDEWNFLCALDGNKQGVQRFAVPCLEEVSDERHHLYEPMISLVTWRDIRGLGLDVEALLNQQIRDPQDRLVKYFTRQSRYHRAIDLVPKEALERLPRYTLDFSTGNRVG
;
A
#
# COMPACT_ATOMS: atom_id res chain seq x y z
N MET A 1 34.72 1.46 14.02
CA MET A 1 33.93 0.59 13.12
C MET A 1 32.86 -0.23 13.86
N SER A 2 33.13 -0.76 15.06
CA SER A 2 32.17 -1.54 15.87
C SER A 2 30.91 -0.75 16.31
N GLY A 3 31.03 0.56 16.57
CA GLY A 3 29.89 1.40 16.96
C GLY A 3 28.87 1.67 15.85
N ILE A 4 29.28 1.64 14.57
CA ILE A 4 28.40 1.96 13.43
C ILE A 4 27.47 0.78 13.11
N ILE A 5 27.97 -0.45 13.26
CA ILE A 5 27.20 -1.68 12.99
C ILE A 5 26.11 -1.86 14.05
N LEU A 6 26.44 -1.63 15.33
CA LEU A 6 25.45 -1.67 16.41
C LEU A 6 24.41 -0.54 16.26
N HIS A 7 24.84 0.68 15.92
CA HIS A 7 23.91 1.80 15.73
C HIS A 7 22.90 1.57 14.60
N SER A 8 23.31 0.90 13.51
CA SER A 8 22.41 0.51 12.40
C SER A 8 21.43 -0.62 12.74
N LEU A 9 21.70 -1.39 13.81
CA LEU A 9 20.89 -2.53 14.26
C LEU A 9 19.90 -2.17 15.37
N PHE A 10 20.20 -1.15 16.19
CA PHE A 10 19.45 -0.85 17.41
C PHE A 10 18.73 0.51 17.42
N ARG A 11 19.06 1.44 16.52
CA ARG A 11 18.42 2.78 16.48
C ARG A 11 17.86 3.06 15.08
N ASN A 12 16.57 2.79 14.93
CA ASN A 12 15.84 3.00 13.68
C ASN A 12 15.61 4.49 13.33
N ASP A 13 15.79 5.40 14.30
CA ASP A 13 15.58 6.84 14.16
C ASP A 13 16.91 7.61 14.16
N CYS A 14 17.75 7.43 13.13
CA CYS A 14 18.89 8.31 12.92
C CYS A 14 18.87 8.89 11.51
N ARG A 15 18.89 10.23 11.43
CA ARG A 15 19.07 11.03 10.20
C ARG A 15 20.29 10.60 9.36
N CYS A 16 21.21 9.83 9.94
CA CYS A 16 22.41 9.35 9.31
C CYS A 16 22.21 8.25 8.23
N HIS A 17 21.00 7.68 8.08
CA HIS A 17 20.72 6.59 7.11
C HIS A 17 19.73 6.94 5.98
N ALA A 18 19.29 8.19 5.85
CA ALA A 18 18.29 8.61 4.86
C ALA A 18 18.76 8.46 3.38
N SER A 19 20.07 8.33 3.13
CA SER A 19 20.67 8.24 1.78
C SER A 19 21.12 6.83 1.37
N TYR A 20 20.76 5.79 2.13
CA TYR A 20 21.22 4.43 1.86
C TYR A 20 20.43 3.74 0.74
N SER A 21 21.08 3.41 -0.38
CA SER A 21 20.46 2.65 -1.47
C SER A 21 20.04 1.24 -1.02
N PHE A 22 18.94 0.74 -1.58
CA PHE A 22 18.34 -0.55 -1.23
C PHE A 22 19.29 -1.74 -1.41
N ASP A 23 20.03 -1.78 -2.53
CA ASP A 23 21.00 -2.83 -2.80
C ASP A 23 22.13 -2.85 -1.77
N LYS A 24 22.61 -1.67 -1.37
CA LYS A 24 23.61 -1.55 -0.31
C LYS A 24 23.06 -2.00 1.05
N ARG A 25 21.78 -1.77 1.34
CA ARG A 25 21.13 -2.23 2.57
C ARG A 25 20.89 -3.74 2.59
N ILE A 26 20.47 -4.35 1.48
CA ILE A 26 20.38 -5.81 1.37
C ILE A 26 21.77 -6.42 1.51
N HIS A 27 22.76 -5.86 0.81
CA HIS A 27 24.14 -6.32 0.89
C HIS A 27 24.68 -6.21 2.31
N ASP A 28 24.52 -5.07 2.99
CA ASP A 28 25.00 -4.88 4.35
C ASP A 28 24.28 -5.79 5.36
N ARG A 29 22.97 -6.03 5.22
CA ARG A 29 22.23 -6.92 6.11
C ARG A 29 22.53 -8.39 5.88
N VAL A 30 22.66 -8.82 4.63
CA VAL A 30 23.15 -10.17 4.28
C VAL A 30 24.58 -10.33 4.78
N THR A 31 25.42 -9.32 4.62
CA THR A 31 26.80 -9.30 5.11
C THR A 31 26.82 -9.40 6.64
N ILE A 32 25.97 -8.67 7.36
CA ILE A 32 25.84 -8.76 8.82
C ILE A 32 25.33 -10.14 9.22
N ALA A 33 24.31 -10.69 8.56
CA ALA A 33 23.81 -12.02 8.86
C ALA A 33 24.87 -13.10 8.63
N ILE A 34 25.65 -13.00 7.54
CA ILE A 34 26.80 -13.86 7.25
C ILE A 34 27.87 -13.69 8.34
N ILE A 35 28.24 -12.46 8.68
CA ILE A 35 29.22 -12.16 9.72
C ILE A 35 28.77 -12.75 11.07
N MET A 36 27.51 -12.56 11.46
CA MET A 36 26.95 -13.10 12.70
C MET A 36 26.89 -14.63 12.68
N THR A 37 26.59 -15.24 11.54
CA THR A 37 26.61 -16.71 11.36
C THR A 37 28.03 -17.25 11.48
N VAL A 38 29.01 -16.58 10.86
CA VAL A 38 30.43 -16.93 10.95
C VAL A 38 30.94 -16.76 12.39
N ILE A 39 30.61 -15.64 13.05
CA ILE A 39 30.97 -15.41 14.46
C ILE A 39 30.31 -16.46 15.36
N SER A 40 29.06 -16.84 15.11
CA SER A 40 28.36 -17.90 15.84
C SER A 40 29.06 -19.24 15.66
N ALA A 41 29.41 -19.61 14.42
CA ALA A 41 30.14 -20.85 14.12
C ALA A 41 31.54 -20.87 14.78
N VAL A 42 32.29 -19.77 14.70
CA VAL A 42 33.60 -19.63 15.36
C VAL A 42 33.46 -19.70 16.88
N SER A 43 32.46 -19.04 17.46
CA SER A 43 32.18 -19.09 18.90
C SER A 43 31.81 -20.51 19.36
N LEU A 44 31.07 -21.27 18.55
CA LEU A 44 30.75 -22.67 18.81
C LEU A 44 32.01 -23.55 18.80
N ILE A 45 32.91 -23.33 17.84
CA ILE A 45 34.20 -24.05 17.76
C ILE A 45 35.08 -23.70 18.97
N ILE A 46 35.14 -22.43 19.34
CA ILE A 46 35.87 -21.96 20.53
C ILE A 46 35.23 -22.50 21.82
N ALA A 47 33.92 -22.70 21.88
CA ALA A 47 33.23 -23.32 23.00
C ALA A 47 33.57 -24.81 23.16
N LEU A 48 33.73 -25.53 22.04
CA LEU A 48 34.04 -26.96 22.00
C LEU A 48 35.47 -27.27 22.46
N ILE A 49 36.44 -26.41 22.15
CA ILE A 49 37.86 -26.65 22.45
C ILE A 49 38.13 -26.81 23.97
N PRO A 50 37.72 -25.88 24.87
CA PRO A 50 37.89 -26.04 26.31
C PRO A 50 37.06 -27.18 26.90
N ALA A 51 35.85 -27.42 26.36
CA ALA A 51 34.98 -28.50 26.81
C ALA A 51 35.61 -29.88 26.57
N ILE A 52 36.24 -30.06 25.40
CA ILE A 52 36.88 -31.32 25.01
C ILE A 52 38.26 -31.49 25.67
N ILE A 53 39.08 -30.43 25.70
CA ILE A 53 40.48 -30.53 26.15
C ILE A 53 40.59 -30.49 27.67
N MET A 54 39.84 -29.60 28.34
CA MET A 54 40.07 -29.37 29.76
C MET A 54 39.21 -30.26 30.66
N ALA A 55 38.04 -30.73 30.22
CA ALA A 55 37.09 -31.53 31.01
C ALA A 55 36.90 -31.05 32.48
N THR A 56 37.16 -29.76 32.75
CA THR A 56 37.07 -29.14 34.07
C THR A 56 35.77 -28.35 34.18
N PRO A 57 35.26 -28.11 35.41
CA PRO A 57 34.08 -27.28 35.63
C PRO A 57 34.16 -25.89 34.97
N ILE A 58 35.37 -25.30 34.91
CA ILE A 58 35.62 -24.01 34.27
C ILE A 58 35.44 -24.09 32.74
N GLY A 59 35.86 -25.20 32.11
CA GLY A 59 35.68 -25.43 30.68
C GLY A 59 34.19 -25.49 30.29
N PHE A 60 33.36 -26.10 31.13
CA PHE A 60 31.91 -26.15 30.92
C PHE A 60 31.23 -24.78 31.06
N ILE A 61 31.70 -23.92 31.96
CA ILE A 61 31.19 -22.53 32.10
C ILE A 61 31.48 -21.73 30.83
N TRP A 62 32.71 -21.79 30.30
CA TRP A 62 33.07 -21.11 29.06
C TRP A 62 32.31 -21.64 27.85
N ALA A 63 32.14 -22.97 27.76
CA ALA A 63 31.36 -23.58 26.71
C ALA A 63 29.88 -23.15 26.74
N GLY A 64 29.30 -23.02 27.94
CA GLY A 64 27.95 -22.50 28.13
C GLY A 64 27.78 -21.04 27.70
N ILE A 65 28.73 -20.17 28.05
CA ILE A 65 28.70 -18.74 27.67
C ILE A 65 28.82 -18.58 26.15
N PHE A 66 29.85 -19.18 25.54
CA PHE A 66 30.07 -19.05 24.10
C PHE A 66 29.01 -19.77 23.26
N GLY A 67 28.54 -20.94 23.72
CA GLY A 67 27.42 -21.64 23.10
C GLY A 67 26.12 -20.84 23.19
N GLY A 68 25.86 -20.19 24.33
CA GLY A 68 24.72 -19.31 24.53
C GLY A 68 24.75 -18.08 23.62
N ILE A 69 25.92 -17.43 23.50
CA ILE A 69 26.11 -16.29 22.57
C ILE A 69 25.94 -16.76 21.12
N ALA A 70 26.54 -17.90 20.74
CA ALA A 70 26.40 -18.47 19.40
C ALA A 70 24.93 -18.74 19.05
N LEU A 71 24.17 -19.36 19.97
CA LEU A 71 22.75 -19.63 19.81
C LEU A 71 21.95 -18.33 19.70
N ALA A 72 22.21 -17.35 20.57
CA ALA A 72 21.52 -16.06 20.53
C ALA A 72 21.76 -15.32 19.21
N LEU A 73 23.00 -15.30 18.72
CA LEU A 73 23.35 -14.69 17.42
C LEU A 73 22.72 -15.44 16.24
N PHE A 74 22.67 -16.77 16.31
CA PHE A 74 22.05 -17.59 15.27
C PHE A 74 20.53 -17.40 15.23
N VAL A 75 19.86 -17.44 16.39
CA VAL A 75 18.43 -17.14 16.51
C VAL A 75 18.15 -15.73 16.02
N PHE A 76 18.98 -14.74 16.37
CA PHE A 76 18.83 -13.37 15.91
C PHE A 76 18.97 -13.23 14.38
N ALA A 77 19.95 -13.91 13.77
CA ALA A 77 20.14 -13.91 12.32
C ALA A 77 18.95 -14.56 11.58
N ILE A 78 18.39 -15.64 12.13
CA ILE A 78 17.19 -16.29 11.58
C ILE A 78 15.96 -15.39 11.76
N LEU A 79 15.75 -14.84 12.96
CA LEU A 79 14.58 -14.01 13.27
C LEU A 79 14.55 -12.78 12.36
N THR A 80 15.68 -12.10 12.20
CA THR A 80 15.76 -10.88 11.37
C THR A 80 15.47 -11.15 9.89
N ASN A 81 15.89 -12.30 9.35
CA ASN A 81 15.50 -12.70 7.99
C ASN A 81 14.03 -13.11 7.90
N TYR A 82 13.55 -13.95 8.83
CA TYR A 82 12.16 -14.43 8.86
C TYR A 82 11.14 -13.30 9.06
N LEU A 83 11.50 -12.28 9.84
CA LEU A 83 10.65 -11.13 10.11
C LEU A 83 10.49 -10.20 8.90
N ARG A 84 11.30 -10.34 7.84
CA ARG A 84 11.20 -9.51 6.64
C ARG A 84 10.61 -10.23 5.42
N THR A 85 10.59 -11.56 5.42
CA THR A 85 10.21 -12.38 4.27
C THR A 85 8.75 -12.83 4.23
N ASN A 86 7.92 -12.42 5.19
CA ASN A 86 6.54 -12.91 5.26
C ASN A 86 5.58 -12.05 4.44
N ILE A 87 5.21 -12.59 3.28
CA ILE A 87 3.99 -12.24 2.56
C ILE A 87 2.79 -12.72 3.41
N PRO A 88 1.78 -11.87 3.65
CA PRO A 88 0.57 -12.28 4.37
C PRO A 88 -0.11 -13.47 3.72
N GLU A 89 -0.70 -14.33 4.54
CA GLU A 89 -1.40 -15.53 4.04
C GLU A 89 -2.55 -15.17 3.09
N GLY A 90 -3.25 -14.06 3.34
CA GLY A 90 -4.27 -13.53 2.43
C GLY A 90 -3.71 -13.23 1.04
N LEU A 91 -2.55 -12.57 0.94
CA LEU A 91 -1.92 -12.26 -0.34
C LEU A 91 -1.38 -13.53 -1.04
N LYS A 92 -0.89 -14.53 -0.31
CA LYS A 92 -0.51 -15.82 -0.93
C LYS A 92 -1.70 -16.50 -1.61
N LYS A 93 -2.90 -16.44 -1.00
CA LYS A 93 -4.13 -16.96 -1.62
C LYS A 93 -4.47 -16.18 -2.89
N VAL A 94 -4.38 -14.85 -2.84
CA VAL A 94 -4.56 -14.00 -4.03
C VAL A 94 -3.57 -14.38 -5.14
N PHE A 95 -2.31 -14.69 -4.82
CA PHE A 95 -1.36 -15.14 -5.83
C PHE A 95 -1.76 -16.47 -6.47
N LYS A 96 -2.22 -17.45 -5.68
CA LYS A 96 -2.72 -18.73 -6.20
C LYS A 96 -3.94 -18.58 -7.11
N GLU A 97 -4.69 -17.49 -6.96
CA GLU A 97 -5.85 -17.16 -7.80
C GLU A 97 -5.46 -16.43 -9.10
N ASN A 98 -4.29 -15.78 -9.15
CA ASN A 98 -3.89 -14.88 -10.26
C ASN A 98 -2.65 -15.34 -11.04
N TYR A 99 -1.88 -16.30 -10.53
CA TYR A 99 -0.63 -16.76 -11.14
C TYR A 99 -0.55 -18.28 -11.24
N PRO A 100 0.26 -18.83 -12.19
CA PRO A 100 0.48 -20.27 -12.31
C PRO A 100 1.00 -20.93 -11.02
N PRO A 101 0.68 -22.22 -10.79
CA PRO A 101 1.13 -22.95 -9.61
C PRO A 101 2.65 -22.99 -9.44
N ASP A 102 3.41 -23.08 -10.53
CA ASP A 102 4.88 -23.13 -10.50
C ASP A 102 5.47 -21.79 -10.02
N PHE A 103 4.89 -20.67 -10.47
CA PHE A 103 5.24 -19.34 -9.99
C PHE A 103 5.00 -19.21 -8.48
N CYS A 104 3.82 -19.62 -8.02
CA CYS A 104 3.45 -19.56 -6.61
C CYS A 104 4.34 -20.46 -5.76
N SER A 105 4.62 -21.67 -6.23
CA SER A 105 5.50 -22.63 -5.55
C SER A 105 6.93 -22.10 -5.44
N PHE A 106 7.42 -21.43 -6.49
CA PHE A 106 8.74 -20.78 -6.47
C PHE A 106 8.81 -19.66 -5.43
N ILE A 107 7.78 -18.79 -5.36
CA ILE A 107 7.68 -17.72 -4.37
C ILE A 107 7.70 -18.28 -2.95
N GLU A 108 6.85 -19.27 -2.66
CA GLU A 108 6.71 -19.84 -1.32
C GLU A 108 7.97 -20.58 -0.88
N LYS A 109 8.54 -21.42 -1.75
CA LYS A 109 9.74 -22.22 -1.43
C LYS A 109 10.97 -21.36 -1.17
N ASN A 110 11.10 -20.23 -1.87
CA ASN A 110 12.24 -19.33 -1.73
C ASN A 110 11.96 -18.12 -0.82
N GLN A 111 10.76 -18.05 -0.22
CA GLN A 111 10.32 -16.95 0.66
C GLN A 111 10.62 -15.58 0.06
N LEU A 112 10.16 -15.36 -1.18
CA LEU A 112 10.41 -14.11 -1.87
C LEU A 112 9.62 -12.97 -1.23
N THR A 113 10.26 -11.80 -1.16
CA THR A 113 9.63 -10.53 -0.79
C THR A 113 8.84 -9.97 -1.98
N VAL A 114 7.88 -9.07 -1.73
CA VAL A 114 7.10 -8.42 -2.80
C VAL A 114 8.01 -7.67 -3.79
N GLN A 115 9.11 -7.09 -3.30
CA GLN A 115 10.11 -6.42 -4.14
C GLN A 115 10.83 -7.42 -5.05
N GLU A 116 11.22 -8.58 -4.53
CA GLU A 116 11.84 -9.65 -5.34
C GLU A 116 10.87 -10.19 -6.41
N ILE A 117 9.58 -10.33 -6.05
CA ILE A 117 8.52 -10.76 -6.98
C ILE A 117 8.34 -9.73 -8.10
N ARG A 118 8.33 -8.44 -7.75
CA ARG A 118 8.24 -7.34 -8.73
C ARG A 118 9.38 -7.39 -9.74
N LEU A 119 10.61 -7.56 -9.26
CA LEU A 119 11.79 -7.67 -10.14
C LEU A 119 11.71 -8.90 -11.03
N LEU A 120 11.21 -10.02 -10.50
CA LEU A 120 11.05 -11.25 -11.25
C LEU A 120 10.01 -11.11 -12.38
N LEU A 121 8.83 -10.55 -12.07
CA LEU A 121 7.77 -10.34 -13.06
C LEU A 121 8.19 -9.36 -14.15
N ASN A 122 8.85 -8.26 -13.80
CA ASN A 122 9.38 -7.32 -14.79
C ASN A 122 10.39 -8.00 -15.73
N ALA A 123 11.30 -8.82 -15.19
CA ALA A 123 12.27 -9.56 -16.01
C ALA A 123 11.61 -10.59 -16.94
N LEU A 124 10.48 -11.18 -16.52
CA LEU A 124 9.70 -12.11 -17.34
C LEU A 124 8.94 -11.37 -18.45
N GLU A 125 8.36 -10.21 -18.13
CA GLU A 125 7.68 -9.34 -19.10
C GLU A 125 8.65 -8.84 -20.19
N GLU A 126 9.82 -8.36 -19.81
CA GLU A 126 10.88 -7.93 -20.74
C GLU A 126 11.34 -9.09 -21.64
N ALA A 127 11.51 -10.29 -21.08
CA ALA A 127 11.88 -11.48 -21.85
C ALA A 127 10.79 -11.93 -22.83
N GLY A 128 9.51 -11.78 -22.46
CA GLY A 128 8.38 -12.11 -23.34
C GLY A 128 8.21 -11.13 -24.51
N ALA A 129 8.58 -9.86 -24.31
CA ALA A 129 8.59 -8.84 -25.36
C ALA A 129 9.72 -9.07 -26.38
N ASP A 130 10.90 -9.45 -25.91
CA ASP A 130 12.06 -9.78 -26.73
C ASP A 130 12.08 -11.28 -27.10
N ARG A 131 11.19 -11.66 -28.03
CA ARG A 131 10.98 -13.06 -28.49
C ARG A 131 12.25 -13.81 -28.96
N ASP A 132 13.35 -13.10 -29.22
CA ASP A 132 14.64 -13.66 -29.66
C ASP A 132 15.67 -13.80 -28.52
N ILE A 133 15.37 -13.36 -27.30
CA ILE A 133 16.33 -13.31 -26.19
C ILE A 133 15.89 -14.27 -25.07
N SER A 134 16.73 -15.28 -24.79
CA SER A 134 16.53 -16.16 -23.64
C SER A 134 16.47 -15.37 -22.33
N PHE A 135 15.48 -15.68 -21.48
CA PHE A 135 15.31 -15.13 -20.12
C PHE A 135 16.60 -15.14 -19.28
N HIS A 136 17.56 -16.02 -19.60
CA HIS A 136 18.88 -16.04 -18.98
C HIS A 136 19.61 -14.68 -19.07
N LYS A 137 19.39 -13.87 -20.11
CA LYS A 137 20.01 -12.52 -20.26
C LYS A 137 19.42 -11.51 -19.27
N TYR A 138 18.10 -11.49 -19.09
CA TYR A 138 17.41 -10.61 -18.13
C TYR A 138 17.66 -11.04 -16.68
N SER A 139 17.88 -12.33 -16.45
CA SER A 139 18.27 -12.85 -15.14
C SER A 139 19.57 -12.23 -14.59
N VAL A 140 20.42 -11.63 -15.44
CA VAL A 140 21.67 -10.97 -15.05
C VAL A 140 21.42 -9.69 -14.23
N ALA A 141 20.26 -9.03 -14.37
CA ALA A 141 19.93 -7.86 -13.57
C ALA A 141 19.40 -8.22 -12.17
N LEU A 142 18.99 -9.47 -11.95
CA LEU A 142 18.34 -9.88 -10.70
C LEU A 142 19.32 -9.92 -9.50
N PRO A 143 18.84 -9.73 -8.26
CA PRO A 143 19.66 -9.88 -7.06
C PRO A 143 20.33 -11.25 -6.96
N PRO A 144 21.54 -11.37 -6.37
CA PRO A 144 22.28 -12.64 -6.29
C PRO A 144 21.49 -13.80 -5.65
N LYS A 145 20.67 -13.49 -4.64
CA LYS A 145 19.78 -14.45 -3.98
C LYS A 145 18.79 -15.04 -4.97
N LEU A 146 18.11 -14.19 -5.74
CA LEU A 146 17.10 -14.59 -6.71
C LEU A 146 17.71 -15.36 -7.89
N LYS A 147 18.87 -14.93 -8.38
CA LYS A 147 19.65 -15.66 -9.40
C LYS A 147 19.99 -17.08 -8.94
N THR A 148 20.46 -17.21 -7.71
CA THR A 148 20.84 -18.52 -7.15
C THR A 148 19.61 -19.41 -6.98
N ALA A 149 18.48 -18.85 -6.55
CA ALA A 149 17.21 -19.56 -6.46
C ALA A 149 16.72 -20.05 -7.83
N LEU A 150 16.72 -19.20 -8.85
CA LEU A 150 16.33 -19.55 -10.23
C LEU A 150 17.24 -20.63 -10.82
N LYS A 151 18.56 -20.52 -10.66
CA LYS A 151 19.51 -21.54 -11.11
C LYS A 151 19.30 -22.89 -10.42
N ARG A 152 18.96 -22.89 -9.12
CA ARG A 152 18.67 -24.11 -8.38
C ARG A 152 17.33 -24.74 -8.77
N TYR A 153 16.35 -23.92 -9.13
CA TYR A 153 15.04 -24.39 -9.56
C TYR A 153 15.07 -24.95 -10.98
N GLY A 154 15.94 -24.42 -11.84
CA GLY A 154 15.97 -24.72 -13.27
C GLY A 154 15.27 -23.62 -14.04
N ILE A 155 16.05 -22.82 -14.78
CA ILE A 155 15.51 -21.63 -15.47
C ILE A 155 14.54 -22.03 -16.58
N SER A 156 14.87 -23.06 -17.36
CA SER A 156 13.98 -23.60 -18.39
C SER A 156 12.71 -24.17 -17.78
N GLU A 157 12.82 -25.02 -16.76
CA GLU A 157 11.66 -25.62 -16.06
C GLU A 157 10.73 -24.55 -15.49
N PHE A 158 11.30 -23.47 -14.93
CA PHE A 158 10.53 -22.34 -14.45
C PHE A 158 9.80 -21.60 -15.57
N VAL A 159 10.48 -21.29 -16.68
CA VAL A 159 9.88 -20.54 -17.80
C VAL A 159 8.84 -21.38 -18.52
N ASP A 160 9.12 -22.65 -18.80
CA ASP A 160 8.20 -23.59 -19.45
C ASP A 160 6.90 -23.74 -18.65
N GLY A 161 6.98 -23.74 -17.31
CA GLY A 161 5.82 -23.75 -16.42
C GLY A 161 4.98 -22.46 -16.43
N LEU A 162 5.52 -21.36 -16.97
CA LEU A 162 4.83 -20.07 -17.11
C LEU A 162 4.23 -19.85 -18.50
N GLU A 163 4.73 -20.53 -19.54
CA GLU A 163 4.28 -20.36 -20.94
C GLU A 163 2.78 -20.66 -21.15
N GLN A 164 2.10 -21.23 -20.17
CA GLN A 164 0.67 -21.56 -20.22
C GLN A 164 -0.26 -20.44 -19.71
N GLY A 165 0.25 -19.28 -19.25
CA GLY A 165 -0.61 -18.21 -18.73
C GLY A 165 -0.08 -16.79 -18.95
N ASP A 166 -0.98 -15.87 -19.29
CA ASP A 166 -0.69 -14.43 -19.29
C ASP A 166 -0.42 -13.97 -17.86
N LEU A 167 0.82 -13.55 -17.58
CA LEU A 167 1.22 -13.05 -16.27
C LEU A 167 0.65 -11.65 -16.06
N VAL A 168 -0.29 -11.54 -15.13
CA VAL A 168 -0.86 -10.24 -14.73
C VAL A 168 0.20 -9.42 -13.99
N SER A 169 0.23 -8.11 -14.23
CA SER A 169 1.09 -7.19 -13.49
C SER A 169 0.84 -7.26 -11.97
N LEU A 170 1.92 -7.30 -11.19
CA LEU A 170 1.85 -7.26 -9.72
C LEU A 170 1.11 -6.04 -9.21
N ASP A 171 1.29 -4.88 -9.84
CA ASP A 171 0.60 -3.66 -9.42
C ASP A 171 -0.90 -3.77 -9.59
N SER A 172 -1.37 -4.38 -10.68
CA SER A 172 -2.79 -4.65 -10.90
C SER A 172 -3.35 -5.58 -9.81
N VAL A 173 -2.63 -6.65 -9.47
CA VAL A 173 -3.04 -7.58 -8.42
C VAL A 173 -3.11 -6.89 -7.05
N LEU A 174 -2.10 -6.10 -6.69
CA LEU A 174 -2.07 -5.39 -5.41
C LEU A 174 -3.11 -4.27 -5.33
N ILE A 175 -3.32 -3.50 -6.40
CA ILE A 175 -4.33 -2.43 -6.46
C ILE A 175 -5.74 -3.01 -6.26
N LYS A 176 -6.05 -4.15 -6.87
CA LYS A 176 -7.37 -4.79 -6.74
C LYS A 176 -7.60 -5.44 -5.38
N ASN A 177 -6.56 -5.99 -4.76
CA ASN A 177 -6.74 -6.86 -3.59
C ASN A 177 -6.32 -6.25 -2.25
N CYS A 178 -5.45 -5.24 -2.24
CA CYS A 178 -4.83 -4.69 -1.04
C CYS A 178 -5.24 -3.22 -0.79
N PRO A 179 -6.16 -2.93 0.15
CA PRO A 179 -6.67 -1.58 0.43
C PRO A 179 -5.60 -0.53 0.71
N LEU A 180 -4.65 -0.83 1.59
CA LEU A 180 -3.60 0.13 1.96
C LEU A 180 -2.65 0.41 0.78
N TYR A 181 -2.43 -0.60 -0.07
CA TYR A 181 -1.67 -0.42 -1.31
C TYR A 181 -2.41 0.51 -2.28
N TRP A 182 -3.71 0.29 -2.47
CA TRP A 182 -4.56 1.16 -3.29
C TRP A 182 -4.56 2.60 -2.75
N LEU A 183 -4.79 2.79 -1.45
CA LEU A 183 -4.80 4.11 -0.81
C LEU A 183 -3.46 4.83 -1.00
N ARG A 184 -2.33 4.13 -0.83
CA ARG A 184 -1.00 4.69 -1.08
C ARG A 184 -0.84 5.13 -2.54
N LYS A 185 -1.28 4.32 -3.51
CA LYS A 185 -1.24 4.67 -4.94
C LYS A 185 -2.14 5.85 -5.25
N PHE A 186 -3.31 5.94 -4.61
CA PHE A 186 -4.24 7.06 -4.73
C PHE A 186 -3.59 8.38 -4.29
N ILE A 187 -2.90 8.41 -3.15
CA ILE A 187 -2.16 9.60 -2.69
C ILE A 187 -1.02 9.96 -3.65
N LYS A 188 -0.28 8.96 -4.14
CA LYS A 188 0.84 9.19 -5.07
C LYS A 188 0.42 9.67 -6.46
N ALA A 189 -0.80 9.32 -6.89
CA ALA A 189 -1.36 9.78 -8.16
C ALA A 189 -1.89 11.21 -8.08
N ALA A 190 -2.00 11.77 -6.88
CA ALA A 190 -2.48 13.13 -6.69
C ALA A 190 -1.48 14.16 -7.24
N PRO A 191 -1.96 15.32 -7.73
CA PRO A 191 -1.07 16.40 -8.15
C PRO A 191 -0.41 17.05 -6.92
N GLU A 192 0.53 17.96 -7.17
CA GLU A 192 1.15 18.74 -6.10
C GLU A 192 0.10 19.38 -5.19
N PHE A 193 0.40 19.40 -3.89
CA PHE A 193 -0.50 19.84 -2.83
C PHE A 193 -1.11 21.22 -3.17
N PRO A 194 -2.41 21.31 -3.51
CA PRO A 194 -2.96 22.44 -4.25
C PRO A 194 -3.22 23.68 -3.37
N VAL A 195 -2.82 23.65 -2.10
CA VAL A 195 -3.14 24.69 -1.11
C VAL A 195 -1.98 25.66 -1.00
N ARG A 196 -2.20 26.88 -1.48
CA ARG A 196 -1.30 28.02 -1.25
C ARG A 196 -1.27 28.35 0.26
N GLY A 197 -0.11 28.20 0.90
CA GLY A 197 0.11 28.65 2.27
C GLY A 197 0.78 27.65 3.20
N ILE A 198 0.82 26.35 2.84
CA ILE A 198 1.62 25.36 3.57
C ILE A 198 2.94 25.18 2.82
N ILE A 199 4.03 25.61 3.44
CA ILE A 199 5.39 25.42 2.94
C ILE A 199 5.88 24.07 3.46
N ASP A 200 6.31 23.19 2.55
CA ASP A 200 6.80 21.83 2.85
C ASP A 200 5.83 20.99 3.71
N PRO A 201 4.61 20.69 3.21
CA PRO A 201 3.63 19.90 3.95
C PRO A 201 4.19 18.51 4.29
N SER A 202 3.90 18.03 5.49
CA SER A 202 4.26 16.66 5.87
C SER A 202 3.46 15.63 5.05
N TYR A 203 3.97 14.40 4.94
CA TYR A 203 3.22 13.34 4.26
C TYR A 203 1.86 13.09 4.91
N GLU A 204 1.78 13.17 6.25
CA GLU A 204 0.53 13.06 7.00
C GLU A 204 -0.48 14.15 6.60
N GLU A 205 -0.03 15.40 6.41
CA GLU A 205 -0.87 16.51 5.98
C GLU A 205 -1.38 16.29 4.55
N VAL A 206 -0.50 15.85 3.64
CA VAL A 206 -0.88 15.52 2.25
C VAL A 206 -1.89 14.37 2.22
N ALA A 207 -1.61 13.27 2.93
CA ALA A 207 -2.50 12.12 2.98
C ALA A 207 -3.85 12.47 3.64
N SER A 208 -3.82 13.27 4.70
CA SER A 208 -5.03 13.76 5.37
C SER A 208 -5.86 14.66 4.47
N TYR A 209 -5.25 15.50 3.64
CA TYR A 209 -5.97 16.34 2.67
C TYR A 209 -6.77 15.51 1.66
N TRP A 210 -6.15 14.47 1.09
CA TRP A 210 -6.76 13.67 0.03
C TRP A 210 -7.76 12.62 0.53
N LEU A 211 -7.58 12.09 1.74
CA LEU A 211 -8.50 11.11 2.33
C LEU A 211 -9.58 11.73 3.20
N GLY A 212 -9.42 12.99 3.59
CA GLY A 212 -10.40 13.72 4.39
C GLY A 212 -11.52 14.32 3.54
N ARG A 213 -12.31 15.20 4.17
CA ARG A 213 -13.29 16.02 3.45
C ARG A 213 -12.58 16.91 2.45
N SER A 214 -12.55 16.51 1.18
CA SER A 214 -12.40 17.41 0.03
C SER A 214 -11.44 18.59 0.28
N GLY A 215 -10.23 18.27 0.73
CA GLY A 215 -9.19 19.25 1.02
C GLY A 215 -9.44 20.23 2.16
N GLY A 216 -10.16 19.83 3.20
CA GLY A 216 -10.54 20.66 4.35
C GLY A 216 -11.81 21.52 4.16
N CYS A 217 -12.58 21.25 3.10
CA CYS A 217 -13.85 21.92 2.84
C CYS A 217 -14.92 21.50 3.88
N ARG A 218 -15.58 22.47 4.52
CA ARG A 218 -16.51 22.21 5.64
C ARG A 218 -17.85 21.60 5.19
N ASN A 219 -18.33 22.00 4.02
CA ASN A 219 -19.63 21.64 3.46
C ASN A 219 -19.55 20.65 2.29
N ALA A 220 -18.37 20.05 2.05
CA ALA A 220 -18.18 19.00 1.05
C ALA A 220 -18.03 17.62 1.70
N GLY A 221 -18.28 16.59 0.90
CA GLY A 221 -18.04 15.19 1.26
C GLY A 221 -16.57 14.82 1.26
N THR A 222 -16.29 13.53 1.38
CA THR A 222 -14.98 12.96 1.04
C THR A 222 -15.03 12.37 -0.36
N VAL A 223 -13.88 11.95 -0.88
CA VAL A 223 -13.84 11.19 -2.15
C VAL A 223 -14.55 9.83 -2.04
N PHE A 224 -14.81 9.34 -0.83
CA PHE A 224 -15.49 8.07 -0.57
C PHE A 224 -17.01 8.27 -0.55
N SER A 225 -17.60 8.41 -1.74
CA SER A 225 -19.04 8.43 -1.94
C SER A 225 -19.45 7.68 -3.20
N ASP A 226 -20.71 7.23 -3.24
CA ASP A 226 -21.28 6.54 -4.40
C ASP A 226 -21.28 7.43 -5.65
N ASN A 227 -21.52 8.74 -5.48
CA ASN A 227 -21.52 9.70 -6.58
C ASN A 227 -20.14 9.79 -7.24
N VAL A 228 -19.08 9.83 -6.44
CA VAL A 228 -17.69 9.82 -6.96
C VAL A 228 -17.39 8.52 -7.71
N TYR A 229 -17.91 7.38 -7.24
CA TYR A 229 -17.80 6.12 -7.97
C TYR A 229 -18.50 6.17 -9.32
N PHE A 230 -19.79 6.55 -9.34
CA PHE A 230 -20.54 6.64 -10.61
C PHE A 230 -19.89 7.60 -11.61
N ILE A 231 -19.36 8.73 -11.13
CA ILE A 231 -18.58 9.66 -11.96
C ILE A 231 -17.36 8.95 -12.52
N SER A 232 -16.53 8.32 -11.67
CA SER A 232 -15.30 7.64 -12.10
C SER A 232 -15.53 6.54 -13.14
N GLN A 233 -16.70 5.88 -13.12
CA GLN A 233 -17.06 4.82 -14.06
C GLN A 233 -17.53 5.34 -15.43
N LYS A 234 -17.98 6.61 -15.52
CA LYS A 234 -18.67 7.13 -16.71
C LYS A 234 -17.99 8.31 -17.38
N ILE A 235 -17.29 9.13 -16.62
CA ILE A 235 -16.62 10.31 -17.14
C ILE A 235 -15.45 9.93 -18.05
N GLN A 236 -15.32 10.60 -19.20
CA GLN A 236 -14.14 10.44 -20.06
C GLN A 236 -13.03 11.39 -19.60
N LYS A 237 -11.79 11.05 -19.97
CA LYS A 237 -10.62 11.84 -19.58
C LYS A 237 -10.72 13.28 -20.09
N GLU A 238 -11.13 13.44 -21.34
CA GLU A 238 -11.23 14.72 -22.02
C GLU A 238 -12.26 15.64 -21.34
N ASP A 239 -13.39 15.07 -20.92
CA ASP A 239 -14.44 15.81 -20.19
C ASP A 239 -13.95 16.28 -18.83
N PHE A 240 -13.25 15.40 -18.10
CA PHE A 240 -12.75 15.72 -16.77
C PHE A 240 -11.66 16.80 -16.82
N GLU A 241 -10.75 16.72 -17.79
CA GLU A 241 -9.72 17.74 -18.01
C GLU A 241 -10.34 19.08 -18.41
N LYS A 242 -11.36 19.07 -19.29
CA LYS A 242 -12.12 20.28 -19.65
C LYS A 242 -12.78 20.91 -18.44
N LEU A 243 -13.49 20.14 -17.62
CA LEU A 243 -14.15 20.63 -16.40
C LEU A 243 -13.14 21.19 -15.38
N SER A 244 -12.00 20.52 -15.22
CA SER A 244 -10.92 20.94 -14.32
C SER A 244 -10.31 22.28 -14.75
N LEU A 245 -10.12 22.51 -16.05
CA LEU A 245 -9.62 23.78 -16.58
C LEU A 245 -10.61 24.93 -16.34
N CYS A 246 -11.91 24.69 -16.52
CA CYS A 246 -12.94 25.71 -16.31
C CYS A 246 -13.02 26.20 -14.86
N ILE A 247 -12.69 25.35 -13.88
CA ILE A 247 -12.56 25.77 -12.48
C ILE A 247 -11.38 26.72 -12.28
N GLN A 248 -10.25 26.48 -12.95
CA GLN A 248 -9.08 27.36 -12.85
C GLN A 248 -9.35 28.75 -13.44
N SER A 249 -10.25 28.85 -14.43
CA SER A 249 -10.68 30.11 -15.04
C SER A 249 -11.92 30.75 -14.38
N ASN A 250 -12.42 30.20 -13.26
CA ASN A 250 -13.66 30.62 -12.59
C ASN A 250 -14.90 30.63 -13.52
N ASP A 251 -14.96 29.71 -14.47
CA ASP A 251 -15.99 29.65 -15.52
C ASP A 251 -16.91 28.42 -15.36
N TRP A 252 -17.19 28.03 -14.10
CA TRP A 252 -18.01 26.85 -13.83
C TRP A 252 -19.44 26.96 -14.37
N LEU A 253 -19.98 28.18 -14.46
CA LEU A 253 -21.34 28.47 -14.92
C LEU A 253 -21.46 28.59 -16.44
N ASN A 254 -20.40 28.28 -17.19
CA ASN A 254 -20.42 28.34 -18.65
C ASN A 254 -21.54 27.44 -19.22
N GLU A 255 -22.38 28.02 -20.09
CA GLU A 255 -23.51 27.34 -20.74
C GLU A 255 -23.05 26.14 -21.59
N GLU A 256 -21.84 26.19 -22.17
CA GLU A 256 -21.26 25.09 -22.94
C GLU A 256 -20.95 23.85 -22.09
N LEU A 257 -20.79 24.01 -20.77
CA LEU A 257 -20.55 22.91 -19.83
C LEU A 257 -21.85 22.30 -19.30
N VAL A 258 -22.99 22.99 -19.42
CA VAL A 258 -24.28 22.48 -18.92
C VAL A 258 -24.66 21.19 -19.64
N ALA A 259 -24.50 21.14 -20.96
CA ALA A 259 -24.76 19.94 -21.75
C ALA A 259 -23.83 18.77 -21.34
N GLU A 260 -22.55 19.06 -21.07
CA GLU A 260 -21.57 18.04 -20.68
C GLU A 260 -21.88 17.47 -19.29
N LYS A 261 -22.16 18.34 -18.31
CA LYS A 261 -22.54 17.95 -16.95
C LYS A 261 -23.81 17.10 -16.95
N HIS A 262 -24.80 17.51 -17.73
CA HIS A 262 -26.07 16.79 -17.86
C HIS A 262 -25.86 15.40 -18.47
N ARG A 263 -25.05 15.28 -19.52
CA ARG A 263 -24.70 14.00 -20.15
C ARG A 263 -24.00 13.06 -19.16
N ILE A 264 -23.07 13.57 -18.35
CA ILE A 264 -22.38 12.78 -17.31
C ILE A 264 -23.39 12.33 -16.25
N ALA A 265 -24.25 13.23 -15.75
CA ALA A 265 -25.26 12.90 -14.75
C ALA A 265 -26.26 11.85 -15.25
N GLU A 266 -26.67 11.93 -16.51
CA GLU A 266 -27.53 10.93 -17.15
C GLU A 266 -26.83 9.56 -17.24
N ALA A 267 -25.57 9.53 -17.66
CA ALA A 267 -24.80 8.28 -17.70
C ALA A 267 -24.60 7.65 -16.30
N CYS A 268 -24.42 8.47 -15.26
CA CYS A 268 -24.35 8.03 -13.87
C CYS A 268 -25.70 7.49 -13.37
N LEU A 269 -26.81 8.11 -13.78
CA LEU A 269 -28.15 7.68 -13.41
C LEU A 269 -28.46 6.29 -13.99
N GLU A 270 -28.10 6.06 -15.26
CA GLU A 270 -28.28 4.75 -15.89
C GLU A 270 -27.47 3.65 -15.17
N LEU A 271 -26.26 3.97 -14.71
CA LEU A 271 -25.47 3.03 -13.90
C LEU A 271 -26.13 2.74 -12.54
N LYS A 272 -26.66 3.78 -11.89
CA LYS A 272 -27.36 3.64 -10.60
C LYS A 272 -28.61 2.77 -10.75
N LYS A 273 -29.40 2.97 -11.81
CA LYS A 273 -30.58 2.14 -12.12
C LYS A 273 -30.23 0.67 -12.40
N GLN A 274 -29.07 0.41 -12.99
CA GLN A 274 -28.60 -0.97 -13.22
C GLN A 274 -28.19 -1.68 -11.93
N THR A 275 -27.81 -0.91 -10.90
CA THR A 275 -27.31 -1.43 -9.62
C THR A 275 -28.44 -1.61 -8.60
N LEU A 276 -29.55 -0.87 -8.75
CA LEU A 276 -30.73 -0.98 -7.90
C LEU A 276 -31.74 -1.95 -8.52
N GLU A 277 -32.08 -3.03 -7.80
CA GLU A 277 -33.09 -4.00 -8.25
C GLU A 277 -34.50 -3.39 -8.35
N ASP A 278 -34.77 -2.31 -7.61
CA ASP A 278 -36.02 -1.54 -7.68
C ASP A 278 -35.76 -0.06 -8.03
N ASN A 279 -36.20 0.36 -9.22
CA ASN A 279 -36.08 1.75 -9.72
C ASN A 279 -37.04 2.75 -9.06
N ALA A 280 -37.81 2.32 -8.05
CA ALA A 280 -38.87 3.12 -7.46
C ALA A 280 -38.31 4.09 -6.40
N GLY A 281 -38.23 5.38 -6.73
CA GLY A 281 -38.00 6.44 -5.75
C GLY A 281 -36.75 7.30 -5.92
N ILE A 282 -36.03 7.19 -7.04
CA ILE A 282 -34.90 8.10 -7.32
C ILE A 282 -35.46 9.47 -7.73
N ASP A 283 -35.24 10.49 -6.91
CA ASP A 283 -35.42 11.88 -7.31
C ASP A 283 -34.32 12.26 -8.31
N VAL A 284 -34.67 12.25 -9.60
CA VAL A 284 -33.75 12.53 -10.71
C VAL A 284 -33.16 13.94 -10.62
N ALA A 285 -33.97 14.93 -10.23
CA ALA A 285 -33.52 16.31 -10.15
C ALA A 285 -32.50 16.49 -9.03
N ASN A 286 -32.76 15.88 -7.85
CA ASN A 286 -31.81 15.89 -6.76
C ASN A 286 -30.53 15.11 -7.10
N PHE A 287 -30.66 13.94 -7.74
CA PHE A 287 -29.50 13.14 -8.15
C PHE A 287 -28.58 13.90 -9.13
N PHE A 288 -29.14 14.58 -10.14
CA PHE A 288 -28.34 15.35 -11.09
C PHE A 288 -27.58 16.47 -10.38
N LYS A 289 -28.25 17.18 -9.47
CA LYS A 289 -27.62 18.21 -8.64
C LYS A 289 -26.49 17.64 -7.77
N GLU A 290 -26.67 16.47 -7.18
CA GLU A 290 -25.65 15.81 -6.37
C GLU A 290 -24.42 15.38 -7.19
N ILE A 291 -24.63 14.88 -8.41
CA ILE A 291 -23.54 14.56 -9.34
C ILE A 291 -22.79 15.83 -9.76
N GLU A 292 -23.49 16.89 -10.11
CA GLU A 292 -22.88 18.18 -10.46
C GLU A 292 -22.06 18.76 -9.30
N ASN A 293 -22.59 18.70 -8.08
CA ASN A 293 -21.87 19.10 -6.87
C ASN A 293 -20.61 18.25 -6.67
N SER A 294 -20.71 16.93 -6.85
CA SER A 294 -19.56 16.02 -6.71
C SER A 294 -18.50 16.28 -7.79
N LEU A 295 -18.90 16.58 -9.03
CA LEU A 295 -17.99 16.99 -10.10
C LEU A 295 -17.28 18.31 -9.76
N LEU A 296 -18.02 19.30 -9.26
CA LEU A 296 -17.48 20.57 -8.81
C LEU A 296 -16.45 20.36 -7.69
N GLU A 297 -16.79 19.54 -6.69
CA GLU A 297 -15.88 19.17 -5.61
C GLU A 297 -14.60 18.54 -6.18
N LEU A 298 -14.69 17.45 -6.94
CA LEU A 298 -13.52 16.76 -7.51
C LEU A 298 -12.59 17.71 -8.27
N CYS A 299 -13.15 18.56 -9.14
CA CYS A 299 -12.38 19.53 -9.93
C CYS A 299 -11.78 20.63 -9.04
N THR A 300 -12.56 21.17 -8.11
CA THR A 300 -12.12 22.23 -7.20
C THR A 300 -11.02 21.73 -6.26
N HIS A 301 -11.12 20.51 -5.75
CA HIS A 301 -10.14 19.93 -4.82
C HIS A 301 -8.86 19.48 -5.51
N GLY A 302 -8.86 19.44 -6.85
CA GLY A 302 -7.69 19.10 -7.66
C GLY A 302 -7.48 17.60 -7.76
N VAL A 303 -8.53 16.79 -7.72
CA VAL A 303 -8.40 15.34 -7.96
C VAL A 303 -7.87 15.13 -9.38
N SER A 304 -6.83 14.30 -9.53
CA SER A 304 -6.27 14.01 -10.86
C SER A 304 -7.07 12.93 -11.59
N TRP A 305 -6.90 12.88 -12.92
CA TRP A 305 -7.37 11.74 -13.71
C TRP A 305 -6.79 10.41 -13.20
N GLY A 306 -5.53 10.40 -12.77
CA GLY A 306 -4.90 9.20 -12.21
C GLY A 306 -5.62 8.68 -10.96
N GLN A 307 -6.09 9.59 -10.10
CA GLN A 307 -6.91 9.25 -8.93
C GLN A 307 -8.28 8.71 -9.34
N LEU A 308 -8.98 9.36 -10.28
CA LEU A 308 -10.27 8.86 -10.77
C LEU A 308 -10.15 7.49 -11.44
N ASN A 309 -9.11 7.28 -12.24
CA ASN A 309 -8.86 6.00 -12.89
C ASN A 309 -8.62 4.88 -11.86
N LEU A 310 -7.94 5.17 -10.74
CA LEU A 310 -7.79 4.21 -9.64
C LEU A 310 -9.14 3.85 -8.98
N ILE A 311 -10.04 4.82 -8.82
CA ILE A 311 -11.41 4.56 -8.32
C ILE A 311 -12.18 3.69 -9.31
N SER A 312 -12.08 3.99 -10.61
CA SER A 312 -12.76 3.24 -11.66
C SER A 312 -12.36 1.75 -11.71
N SER A 313 -11.12 1.45 -11.29
CA SER A 313 -10.57 0.09 -11.29
C SER A 313 -11.00 -0.79 -10.11
N MET A 314 -11.67 -0.22 -9.10
CA MET A 314 -12.16 -0.93 -7.92
C MET A 314 -13.56 -1.48 -8.16
N ASN A 315 -13.86 -2.65 -7.60
CA ASN A 315 -15.22 -3.17 -7.68
C ASN A 315 -16.17 -2.42 -6.72
N SER A 316 -17.47 -2.52 -6.99
CA SER A 316 -18.50 -1.83 -6.21
C SER A 316 -18.47 -2.21 -4.73
N ASP A 317 -18.23 -3.48 -4.41
CA ASP A 317 -18.30 -3.99 -3.04
C ASP A 317 -17.17 -3.42 -2.16
N GLU A 318 -15.96 -3.35 -2.71
CA GLU A 318 -14.79 -2.76 -2.05
C GLU A 318 -14.93 -1.25 -1.91
N TRP A 319 -15.51 -0.59 -2.91
CA TRP A 319 -15.81 0.83 -2.83
C TRP A 319 -16.88 1.13 -1.78
N ASN A 320 -17.97 0.37 -1.77
CA ASN A 320 -19.05 0.47 -0.78
C ASN A 320 -18.52 0.24 0.64
N PHE A 321 -17.57 -0.68 0.80
CA PHE A 321 -16.87 -0.87 2.07
C PHE A 321 -16.11 0.39 2.49
N LEU A 322 -15.35 1.03 1.61
CA LEU A 322 -14.64 2.27 1.92
C LEU A 322 -15.60 3.41 2.25
N CYS A 323 -16.71 3.55 1.52
CA CYS A 323 -17.74 4.55 1.80
C CYS A 323 -18.38 4.33 3.18
N ALA A 324 -18.76 3.08 3.49
CA ALA A 324 -19.34 2.72 4.78
C ALA A 324 -18.36 2.92 5.95
N LEU A 325 -17.08 2.61 5.72
CA LEU A 325 -16.03 2.82 6.72
C LEU A 325 -15.73 4.30 6.95
N ASP A 326 -15.75 5.11 5.88
CA ASP A 326 -15.45 6.53 5.97
C ASP A 326 -16.56 7.28 6.72
N GLY A 327 -17.78 7.17 6.21
CA GLY A 327 -19.00 7.77 6.76
C GLY A 327 -18.81 9.22 7.25
N ASN A 328 -19.61 9.62 8.24
CA ASN A 328 -19.51 10.98 8.81
C ASN A 328 -18.25 11.21 9.66
N LYS A 329 -17.56 10.13 10.05
CA LYS A 329 -16.41 10.17 10.98
C LYS A 329 -15.06 10.31 10.27
N GLN A 330 -15.02 10.28 8.93
CA GLN A 330 -13.78 10.23 8.14
C GLN A 330 -12.91 9.05 8.56
N GLY A 331 -13.54 7.89 8.70
CA GLY A 331 -12.90 6.68 9.22
C GLY A 331 -11.68 6.28 8.40
N VAL A 332 -11.74 6.43 7.07
CA VAL A 332 -10.64 6.04 6.17
C VAL A 332 -9.41 6.90 6.43
N GLN A 333 -9.56 8.23 6.47
CA GLN A 333 -8.48 9.15 6.82
C GLN A 333 -7.80 8.75 8.14
N ARG A 334 -8.60 8.50 9.19
CA ARG A 334 -8.07 8.27 10.54
C ARG A 334 -7.23 7.01 10.69
N PHE A 335 -7.63 5.91 10.04
CA PHE A 335 -6.89 4.65 10.15
C PHE A 335 -5.76 4.56 9.11
N ALA A 336 -5.96 5.12 7.92
CA ALA A 336 -5.07 4.88 6.79
C ALA A 336 -3.82 5.75 6.87
N VAL A 337 -3.96 7.06 7.10
CA VAL A 337 -2.83 8.01 7.08
C VAL A 337 -1.60 7.52 7.89
N PRO A 338 -1.75 7.01 9.13
CA PRO A 338 -0.61 6.50 9.92
C PRO A 338 0.13 5.32 9.27
N CYS A 339 -0.54 4.59 8.36
CA CYS A 339 0.00 3.44 7.65
C CYS A 339 0.55 3.78 6.25
N LEU A 340 0.33 5.00 5.74
CA LEU A 340 0.57 5.31 4.33
C LEU A 340 2.00 5.78 4.01
N GLU A 341 2.81 6.14 5.01
CA GLU A 341 4.20 6.58 4.80
C GLU A 341 5.20 5.41 4.90
N GLU A 342 5.87 5.31 6.04
CA GLU A 342 6.97 4.37 6.31
C GLU A 342 6.51 2.91 6.32
N VAL A 343 5.32 2.67 6.88
CA VAL A 343 4.70 1.35 7.01
C VAL A 343 4.46 0.71 5.64
N SER A 344 3.98 1.48 4.67
CA SER A 344 3.60 0.99 3.33
C SER A 344 4.58 1.27 2.21
N ASP A 345 5.71 1.91 2.52
CA ASP A 345 6.73 2.12 1.51
C ASP A 345 7.63 0.91 1.36
N GLU A 346 7.44 0.15 0.29
CA GLU A 346 8.30 -0.98 -0.09
C GLU A 346 9.81 -0.62 -0.08
N ARG A 347 10.18 0.66 -0.26
CA ARG A 347 11.57 1.14 -0.26
C ARG A 347 12.08 1.59 1.12
N HIS A 348 11.20 1.77 2.08
CA HIS A 348 11.52 2.26 3.41
C HIS A 348 12.07 1.13 4.30
N HIS A 349 12.96 1.46 5.24
CA HIS A 349 13.58 0.45 6.10
C HIS A 349 12.61 -0.12 7.15
N LEU A 350 11.54 0.62 7.45
CA LEU A 350 10.46 0.24 8.36
C LEU A 350 9.24 -0.34 7.63
N TYR A 351 9.36 -0.72 6.35
CA TYR A 351 8.26 -1.34 5.62
C TYR A 351 7.67 -2.56 6.34
N GLU A 352 6.35 -2.56 6.50
CA GLU A 352 5.57 -3.61 7.16
C GLU A 352 4.73 -4.36 6.12
N PRO A 353 5.23 -5.46 5.52
CA PRO A 353 4.47 -6.24 4.55
C PRO A 353 3.21 -6.86 5.17
N MET A 354 3.24 -7.16 6.47
CA MET A 354 2.09 -7.73 7.21
C MET A 354 0.92 -6.76 7.39
N ILE A 355 1.14 -5.47 7.12
CA ILE A 355 0.13 -4.42 7.22
C ILE A 355 -0.23 -3.95 5.80
N SER A 356 0.79 -3.57 5.03
CA SER A 356 0.62 -2.93 3.71
C SER A 356 -0.01 -3.83 2.65
N LEU A 357 0.14 -5.15 2.82
CA LEU A 357 -0.34 -6.17 1.90
C LEU A 357 -1.52 -6.95 2.46
N VAL A 358 -2.16 -6.44 3.52
CA VAL A 358 -3.44 -6.96 4.01
C VAL A 358 -4.45 -6.89 2.88
N THR A 359 -5.18 -7.98 2.66
CA THR A 359 -6.17 -8.08 1.59
C THR A 359 -7.57 -7.68 2.07
N TRP A 360 -8.47 -7.37 1.14
CA TRP A 360 -9.90 -7.20 1.46
C TRP A 360 -10.49 -8.41 2.18
N ARG A 361 -10.03 -9.62 1.83
CA ARG A 361 -10.45 -10.87 2.49
C ARG A 361 -9.99 -10.93 3.95
N ASP A 362 -8.77 -10.47 4.23
CA ASP A 362 -8.26 -10.40 5.60
C ASP A 362 -9.07 -9.40 6.44
N ILE A 363 -9.41 -8.24 5.87
CA ILE A 363 -10.25 -7.23 6.55
C ILE A 363 -11.65 -7.78 6.84
N ARG A 364 -12.30 -8.43 5.86
CA ARG A 364 -13.58 -9.09 6.07
C ARG A 364 -13.49 -10.19 7.13
N GLY A 365 -12.37 -10.92 7.18
CA GLY A 365 -12.07 -11.89 8.24
C GLY A 365 -11.98 -11.31 9.65
N LEU A 366 -11.83 -9.98 9.78
CA LEU A 366 -11.96 -9.27 11.06
C LEU A 366 -13.42 -9.04 11.45
N GLY A 367 -14.40 -9.53 10.69
CA GLY A 367 -15.81 -9.22 10.87
C GLY A 367 -16.13 -7.77 10.54
N LEU A 368 -15.40 -7.17 9.59
CA LEU A 368 -15.66 -5.86 9.02
C LEU A 368 -16.19 -6.07 7.60
N ASP A 369 -17.50 -6.20 7.46
CA ASP A 369 -18.19 -6.25 6.17
C ASP A 369 -19.11 -5.02 6.01
N VAL A 370 -19.60 -4.82 4.78
CA VAL A 370 -20.41 -3.63 4.43
C VAL A 370 -21.68 -3.56 5.28
N GLU A 371 -22.37 -4.68 5.46
CA GLU A 371 -23.62 -4.75 6.23
C GLU A 371 -23.40 -4.41 7.71
N ALA A 372 -22.35 -4.95 8.33
CA ALA A 372 -22.03 -4.70 9.73
C ALA A 372 -21.63 -3.24 9.98
N LEU A 373 -20.97 -2.59 9.00
CA LEU A 373 -20.64 -1.17 9.05
C LEU A 373 -21.89 -0.30 8.91
N LEU A 374 -22.74 -0.56 7.90
CA LEU A 374 -23.97 0.20 7.66
C LEU A 374 -24.97 0.06 8.80
N ASN A 375 -25.11 -1.14 9.37
CA ASN A 375 -25.99 -1.42 10.51
C ASN A 375 -25.41 -0.97 11.86
N GLN A 376 -24.24 -0.32 11.87
CA GLN A 376 -23.54 0.15 13.08
C GLN A 376 -23.33 -0.93 14.15
N GLN A 377 -23.24 -2.20 13.74
CA GLN A 377 -23.02 -3.32 14.65
C GLN A 377 -21.63 -3.27 15.28
N ILE A 378 -20.70 -2.57 14.63
CA ILE A 378 -19.31 -2.44 15.06
C ILE A 378 -19.11 -1.01 15.58
N ARG A 379 -18.85 -0.92 16.88
CA ARG A 379 -18.42 0.34 17.49
C ARG A 379 -16.98 0.64 17.07
N ASP A 380 -16.80 1.78 16.40
CA ASP A 380 -15.49 2.34 16.01
C ASP A 380 -14.62 1.37 15.19
N PRO A 381 -15.03 1.03 13.94
CA PRO A 381 -14.33 0.07 13.09
C PRO A 381 -12.87 0.44 12.79
N GLN A 382 -12.55 1.73 12.74
CA GLN A 382 -11.19 2.25 12.59
C GLN A 382 -10.26 1.79 13.73
N ASP A 383 -10.76 1.73 14.97
CA ASP A 383 -9.97 1.28 16.13
C ASP A 383 -9.64 -0.21 16.02
N ARG A 384 -10.57 -0.98 15.45
CA ARG A 384 -10.38 -2.43 15.23
C ARG A 384 -9.28 -2.68 14.20
N LEU A 385 -9.27 -1.92 13.10
CA LEU A 385 -8.22 -1.96 12.09
C LEU A 385 -6.86 -1.57 12.68
N VAL A 386 -6.80 -0.46 13.42
CA VAL A 386 -5.55 0.01 14.04
C VAL A 386 -5.02 -0.97 15.08
N LYS A 387 -5.90 -1.57 15.92
CA LYS A 387 -5.49 -2.64 16.85
C LYS A 387 -4.96 -3.86 16.12
N TYR A 388 -5.57 -4.23 15.00
CA TYR A 388 -5.08 -5.32 14.16
C TYR A 388 -3.69 -4.98 13.59
N PHE A 389 -3.51 -3.81 12.98
CA PHE A 389 -2.22 -3.38 12.43
C PHE A 389 -1.14 -3.25 13.49
N THR A 390 -1.45 -2.70 14.67
CA THR A 390 -0.52 -2.64 15.79
C THR A 390 -0.06 -4.02 16.25
N ARG A 391 -0.93 -5.04 16.22
CA ARG A 391 -0.55 -6.43 16.52
C ARG A 391 0.32 -7.06 15.44
N GLN A 392 0.16 -6.63 14.18
CA GLN A 392 0.97 -7.10 13.06
C GLN A 392 2.30 -6.36 12.91
N SER A 393 2.41 -5.17 13.52
CA SER A 393 3.60 -4.34 13.48
C SER A 393 4.80 -5.03 14.14
N ARG A 394 5.95 -4.96 13.46
CA ARG A 394 7.21 -5.54 13.91
C ARG A 394 8.24 -4.46 14.22
N TYR A 395 8.20 -3.37 13.47
CA TYR A 395 9.16 -2.27 13.51
C TYR A 395 8.59 -1.02 14.17
N HIS A 396 7.27 -0.90 14.28
CA HIS A 396 6.62 0.23 14.94
C HIS A 396 6.04 -0.19 16.29
N ARG A 397 6.27 0.64 17.32
CA ARG A 397 5.81 0.35 18.70
C ARG A 397 4.30 0.37 18.82
N ALA A 398 3.66 1.31 18.12
CA ALA A 398 2.22 1.45 18.01
C ALA A 398 1.94 2.13 16.67
N ILE A 399 0.77 1.83 16.11
CA ILE A 399 0.16 2.63 15.06
C ILE A 399 -1.02 3.32 15.75
N ASP A 400 -0.97 4.63 15.85
CA ASP A 400 -2.03 5.42 16.47
C ASP A 400 -2.89 6.07 15.39
N LEU A 401 -4.16 6.31 15.68
CA LEU A 401 -5.01 7.09 14.78
C LEU A 401 -4.43 8.50 14.60
N VAL A 402 -4.72 9.12 13.46
CA VAL A 402 -4.36 10.52 13.21
C VAL A 402 -4.91 11.40 14.34
N PRO A 403 -4.03 12.14 15.05
CA PRO A 403 -4.46 13.07 16.09
C PRO A 403 -5.29 14.20 15.47
N LYS A 404 -6.32 14.66 16.19
CA LYS A 404 -7.22 15.70 15.68
C LYS A 404 -6.47 17.00 15.39
N GLU A 405 -5.42 17.27 16.16
CA GLU A 405 -4.57 18.45 16.05
C GLU A 405 -3.82 18.51 14.70
N ALA A 406 -3.44 17.36 14.14
CA ALA A 406 -2.84 17.29 12.80
C ALA A 406 -3.83 17.73 11.71
N LEU A 407 -5.13 17.50 11.92
CA LEU A 407 -6.20 17.91 11.02
C LEU A 407 -6.56 19.40 11.16
N GLU A 408 -6.10 20.09 12.20
CA GLU A 408 -6.37 21.52 12.40
C GLU A 408 -5.49 22.43 11.54
N ARG A 409 -4.34 21.92 11.08
CA ARG A 409 -3.42 22.66 10.20
C ARG A 409 -3.88 22.70 8.74
N LEU A 410 -4.78 21.81 8.35
CA LEU A 410 -5.34 21.80 7.01
C LEU A 410 -6.17 23.06 6.77
N PRO A 411 -6.11 23.64 5.56
CA PRO A 411 -6.93 24.80 5.23
C PRO A 411 -8.40 24.47 5.44
N ARG A 412 -9.16 25.44 5.94
CA ARG A 412 -10.61 25.31 6.08
C ARG A 412 -11.26 26.38 5.22
N TYR A 413 -12.15 25.95 4.34
CA TYR A 413 -12.96 26.83 3.52
C TYR A 413 -14.34 26.22 3.33
N THR A 414 -15.24 27.01 2.77
CA THR A 414 -16.57 26.61 2.34
C THR A 414 -16.64 26.77 0.83
N LEU A 415 -17.18 25.77 0.13
CA LEU A 415 -17.42 25.86 -1.30
C LEU A 415 -18.80 26.47 -1.55
N ASP A 416 -18.86 27.53 -2.34
CA ASP A 416 -20.13 28.01 -2.87
C ASP A 416 -20.50 27.17 -4.10
N PHE A 417 -21.43 26.23 -3.94
CA PHE A 417 -21.90 25.37 -5.03
C PHE A 417 -22.57 26.12 -6.18
N SER A 418 -23.00 27.36 -5.95
CA SER A 418 -23.59 28.18 -7.02
C SER A 418 -22.54 28.86 -7.90
N THR A 419 -21.36 29.17 -7.36
CA THR A 419 -20.32 29.92 -8.09
C THR A 419 -19.02 29.15 -8.30
N GLY A 420 -18.81 28.04 -7.58
CA GLY A 420 -17.55 27.30 -7.53
C GLY A 420 -16.46 27.97 -6.69
N ASN A 421 -16.74 29.12 -6.09
CA ASN A 421 -15.74 29.88 -5.34
C ASN A 421 -15.46 29.29 -3.96
N ARG A 422 -14.18 29.34 -3.55
CA ARG A 422 -13.76 29.02 -2.18
C ARG A 422 -13.91 30.25 -1.29
N VAL A 423 -14.67 30.13 -0.22
CA VAL A 423 -14.87 31.18 0.79
C VAL A 423 -14.15 30.78 2.08
N GLY A 424 -13.21 31.62 2.53
CA GLY A 424 -12.37 31.40 3.72
C GLY A 424 -13.07 31.68 5.04
#